data_AF-A0AAE3VTL2-F1
#
_entry.id   AF-A0AAE3VTL2-F1
#
_cell.length_a   1.000
_cell.length_b   1.000
_cell.length_c   1.000
_cell.angle_alpha   90.00
_cell.angle_beta   90.00
_cell.angle_gamma   90.00
#
_symmetry.space_group_name_H-M   'P 1'
#
loop_
_entity.id
_entity.type
_entity.pdbx_description
1 polymer ?
#
loop_
_entity_poly.entity_id
_entity_poly.type
_entity_poly.pdbx_seq_one_letter_code
_entity_poly.pdbx_strand_id
1 'polypeptide(L)'
;MTDTANVRPNQLWADNDPRSAGRTLRVVSVDGDYAECVVETNATDIQHEIDNPTRTYSRPTDRRGKTVRIKTSRMQPTSTGYRLERDA
;
A
#
# COMPACT_ATOMS: atom_id res chain seq x y z
N MET A 1 -25.14 6.21 -3.70
CA MET A 1 -24.64 5.83 -2.37
C MET A 1 -23.32 5.13 -2.59
N THR A 2 -22.21 5.85 -2.49
CA THR A 2 -20.87 5.25 -2.48
C THR A 2 -20.77 4.49 -1.17
N ASP A 3 -20.72 3.17 -1.28
CA ASP A 3 -20.43 2.28 -0.15
C ASP A 3 -19.07 2.71 0.42
N THR A 4 -19.09 3.46 1.52
CA THR A 4 -17.88 3.79 2.28
C THR A 4 -17.27 2.47 2.67
N ALA A 5 -16.23 2.06 1.93
CA ALA A 5 -15.49 0.85 2.21
C ALA A 5 -15.24 0.75 3.72
N ASN A 6 -15.75 -0.30 4.33
CA ASN A 6 -15.52 -0.56 5.74
C ASN A 6 -14.06 -1.00 5.91
N VAL A 7 -13.16 -0.01 5.99
CA VAL A 7 -11.72 -0.21 6.19
C VAL A 7 -11.51 -0.75 7.60
N ARG A 8 -10.89 -1.92 7.71
CA ARG A 8 -10.69 -2.65 8.97
C ARG A 8 -9.25 -3.12 9.11
N PRO A 9 -8.74 -3.25 10.36
CA PRO A 9 -7.45 -3.89 10.61
C PRO A 9 -7.33 -5.25 9.93
N ASN A 10 -6.11 -5.59 9.51
CA ASN A 10 -5.71 -6.81 8.78
C ASN A 10 -6.15 -6.93 7.31
N GLN A 11 -6.96 -6.01 6.79
CA GLN A 11 -7.24 -5.97 5.36
C GLN A 11 -5.98 -5.66 4.54
N LEU A 12 -5.84 -6.29 3.37
CA LEU A 12 -4.77 -6.05 2.41
C LEU A 12 -5.29 -5.26 1.21
N TRP A 13 -4.60 -4.18 0.90
CA TRP A 13 -4.97 -3.23 -0.13
C TRP A 13 -3.85 -3.06 -1.16
N ALA A 14 -4.19 -3.19 -2.43
CA ALA A 14 -3.30 -2.83 -3.54
C ALA A 14 -3.20 -1.32 -3.64
N ASP A 15 -1.99 -0.79 -3.83
CA ASP A 15 -1.80 0.57 -4.29
C ASP A 15 -1.63 0.58 -5.81
N ASN A 16 -2.71 0.95 -6.52
CA ASN A 16 -2.69 1.00 -7.98
C ASN A 16 -2.20 2.36 -8.53
N ASP A 17 -1.59 3.24 -7.72
CA ASP A 17 -0.85 4.38 -8.28
C ASP A 17 0.27 3.85 -9.21
N PRO A 18 0.33 4.26 -10.49
CA PRO A 18 1.34 3.77 -11.42
C PRO A 18 2.79 3.95 -10.94
N ARG A 19 3.04 4.94 -10.07
CA ARG A 19 4.37 5.19 -9.45
C ARG A 19 4.69 4.23 -8.30
N SER A 20 3.76 3.37 -7.93
CA SER A 20 3.88 2.39 -6.84
C SER A 20 3.33 1.03 -7.25
N ALA A 21 3.26 0.76 -8.56
CA ALA A 21 2.70 -0.47 -9.09
C ALA A 21 3.34 -1.72 -8.43
N GLY A 22 2.51 -2.65 -7.97
CA GLY A 22 2.92 -3.86 -7.26
C GLY A 22 3.03 -3.71 -5.72
N ARG A 23 2.92 -2.49 -5.20
CA ARG A 23 2.89 -2.23 -3.76
C ARG A 23 1.55 -2.64 -3.14
N THR A 24 1.61 -3.31 -2.00
CA THR A 24 0.47 -3.67 -1.17
C THR A 24 0.66 -3.16 0.25
N LEU A 25 -0.47 -2.90 0.91
CA LEU A 25 -0.54 -2.26 2.21
C LEU A 25 -1.51 -3.05 3.09
N ARG A 26 -1.08 -3.42 4.30
CA ARG A 26 -1.97 -4.02 5.30
C ARG A 26 -2.40 -2.97 6.31
N VAL A 27 -3.69 -2.86 6.55
CA VAL A 27 -4.23 -1.98 7.60
C VAL A 27 -3.83 -2.55 8.97
N VAL A 28 -3.24 -1.73 9.82
CA VAL A 28 -2.89 -2.07 11.19
C VAL A 28 -3.90 -1.51 12.17
N SER A 29 -4.30 -0.26 11.97
CA SER A 29 -5.27 0.43 12.81
C SER A 29 -6.11 1.41 11.97
N VAL A 30 -7.28 1.79 12.47
CA VAL A 30 -8.10 2.86 11.90
C VAL A 30 -8.43 3.83 13.01
N ASP A 31 -8.12 5.10 12.79
CA ASP A 31 -8.34 6.21 13.70
C ASP A 31 -9.00 7.38 12.95
N GLY A 32 -10.28 7.61 13.25
CA GLY A 32 -11.12 8.58 12.55
C GLY A 32 -11.15 8.34 11.04
N ASP A 33 -10.80 9.38 10.28
CA ASP A 33 -10.78 9.36 8.81
C ASP A 33 -9.50 8.75 8.22
N TYR A 34 -8.64 8.13 9.03
CA TYR A 34 -7.36 7.61 8.59
C TYR A 34 -7.16 6.14 8.99
N ALA A 35 -6.55 5.40 8.08
CA ALA A 35 -5.98 4.09 8.35
C ALA A 35 -4.45 4.22 8.48
N GLU A 36 -3.89 3.60 9.50
CA GLU A 36 -2.46 3.30 9.54
C GLU A 36 -2.23 1.98 8.83
N CYS A 37 -1.37 1.99 7.83
CA CYS A 37 -1.06 0.83 7.03
C CYS A 37 0.43 0.54 7.08
N VAL A 38 0.80 -0.74 7.08
CA VAL A 38 2.18 -1.18 6.88
C VAL A 38 2.34 -1.65 5.44
N VAL A 39 3.46 -1.26 4.81
CA VAL A 39 3.85 -1.75 3.49
C VAL A 39 4.25 -3.23 3.59
N GLU A 40 3.53 -4.08 2.87
CA GLU A 40 3.80 -5.53 2.81
C GLU A 40 4.66 -5.89 1.59
N THR A 41 4.42 -5.27 0.45
CA THR A 41 5.25 -5.42 -0.76
C THR A 41 5.78 -4.07 -1.24
N ASN A 42 7.00 -4.05 -1.79
CA ASN A 42 7.53 -2.88 -2.48
C ASN A 42 6.81 -2.67 -3.83
N ALA A 43 6.99 -1.48 -4.40
CA ALA A 43 6.75 -1.30 -5.82
C ALA A 43 7.69 -2.22 -6.63
N THR A 44 7.21 -2.73 -7.77
CA THR A 44 7.91 -3.74 -8.57
C THR A 44 9.28 -3.28 -9.03
N ASP A 45 9.43 -2.02 -9.42
CA ASP A 45 10.69 -1.40 -9.82
C ASP A 45 11.70 -1.35 -8.67
N ILE A 46 11.27 -0.87 -7.49
CA ILE A 46 12.08 -0.85 -6.28
C ILE A 46 12.50 -2.26 -5.88
N GLN A 47 11.58 -3.24 -5.97
CA GLN A 47 11.90 -4.62 -5.67
C GLN A 47 12.94 -5.19 -6.63
N HIS A 48 12.78 -4.93 -7.93
CA HIS A 48 13.72 -5.36 -8.94
C HIS A 48 15.13 -4.78 -8.73
N GLU A 49 15.24 -3.50 -8.34
CA GLU A 49 16.54 -2.88 -8.01
C GLU A 49 17.17 -3.47 -6.74
N ILE A 50 16.37 -3.81 -5.72
CA ILE A 50 16.84 -4.47 -4.50
C ILE A 50 17.41 -5.85 -4.83
N ASP A 51 16.71 -6.63 -5.66
CA ASP A 51 17.10 -7.99 -6.03
C ASP A 51 18.28 -8.00 -7.02
N ASN A 52 18.41 -6.95 -7.83
CA ASN A 52 19.44 -6.80 -8.86
C ASN A 52 20.24 -5.50 -8.67
N PRO A 53 21.02 -5.37 -7.58
CA PRO A 53 21.73 -4.13 -7.29
C PRO A 53 22.77 -3.84 -8.37
N THR A 54 22.58 -2.76 -9.12
CA THR A 54 23.61 -2.22 -10.01
C THR A 54 24.62 -1.40 -9.20
N ARG A 55 25.85 -1.21 -9.70
CA ARG A 55 26.88 -0.35 -9.06
C ARG A 55 26.55 1.15 -9.11
N THR A 56 25.28 1.51 -9.20
CA THR A 56 24.83 2.90 -9.24
C THR A 56 24.87 3.54 -7.84
N TYR A 57 24.98 4.87 -7.80
CA TYR A 57 25.14 5.64 -6.56
C TYR A 57 23.89 5.66 -5.67
N SER A 58 22.73 5.33 -6.21
CA SER A 58 21.46 5.32 -5.48
C SER A 58 21.14 3.90 -5.03
N ARG A 59 21.18 3.64 -3.73
CA ARG A 59 20.67 2.38 -3.17
C ARG A 59 19.15 2.46 -3.07
N PRO A 60 18.40 1.54 -3.68
CA PRO A 60 16.95 1.49 -3.50
C PRO A 60 16.62 1.32 -2.01
N THR A 61 15.62 2.05 -1.54
CA THR A 61 15.17 1.93 -0.15
C THR A 61 14.07 0.89 -0.07
N ASP A 62 14.32 -0.20 0.65
CA ASP A 62 13.27 -1.14 1.01
C ASP A 62 12.23 -0.43 1.89
N ARG A 63 10.97 -0.44 1.43
CA ARG A 63 9.85 0.21 2.11
C ARG A 63 9.02 -0.78 2.92
N ARG A 64 9.26 -2.08 2.82
CA ARG A 64 8.53 -3.07 3.64
C ARG A 64 8.65 -2.75 5.12
N GLY A 65 7.56 -2.96 5.85
CA GLY A 65 7.49 -2.64 7.28
C GLY A 65 7.34 -1.14 7.59
N LYS A 66 7.44 -0.23 6.60
CA LYS A 66 7.14 1.19 6.83
C LYS A 66 5.66 1.38 7.09
N THR A 67 5.36 2.12 8.15
CA THR A 67 4.02 2.64 8.42
C THR A 67 3.74 3.88 7.58
N VAL A 68 2.55 3.93 6.98
CA VAL A 68 2.01 5.07 6.25
C VAL A 68 0.60 5.37 6.74
N ARG A 69 0.20 6.64 6.67
CA ARG A 69 -1.15 7.08 7.05
C ARG A 69 -1.94 7.45 5.80
N ILE A 70 -3.11 6.84 5.62
CA ILE A 70 -3.95 6.99 4.42
C ILE A 70 -5.35 7.41 4.83
N LYS A 71 -5.94 8.38 4.11
CA LYS A 71 -7.35 8.72 4.30
C LYS A 71 -8.24 7.54 3.89
N THR A 72 -9.13 7.10 4.75
CA THR A 72 -10.06 5.98 4.50
C THR A 72 -10.93 6.24 3.27
N SER A 73 -11.28 7.50 2.99
CA SER A 73 -12.00 7.89 1.77
C SER A 73 -11.26 7.60 0.46
N ARG A 74 -9.95 7.35 0.49
CA ARG A 74 -9.16 6.90 -0.68
C ARG A 74 -9.15 5.38 -0.85
N MET A 75 -9.55 4.63 0.17
CA MET A 75 -9.56 3.17 0.19
C MET A 75 -10.96 2.71 -0.18
N GLN A 76 -11.13 2.27 -1.43
CA GLN A 76 -12.42 1.89 -1.99
C GLN A 76 -12.27 0.57 -2.74
N PRO A 77 -13.12 -0.45 -2.50
CA PRO A 77 -12.81 -1.83 -2.89
C PRO A 77 -12.70 -2.03 -4.40
N THR A 78 -13.30 -1.14 -5.19
CA THR A 78 -13.32 -1.17 -6.66
C THR A 78 -12.57 0.00 -7.31
N SER A 79 -11.84 0.80 -6.53
CA SER A 79 -11.15 1.99 -7.04
C SER A 79 -9.90 1.67 -7.84
N THR A 80 -9.54 2.60 -8.72
CA THR A 80 -8.25 2.66 -9.44
C THR A 80 -7.11 3.19 -8.56
N GLY A 81 -7.40 3.64 -7.34
CA GLY A 81 -6.41 3.95 -6.31
C GLY A 81 -6.15 2.75 -5.40
N TYR A 82 -6.43 2.90 -4.10
CA TYR A 82 -6.31 1.80 -3.15
C TYR A 82 -7.48 0.83 -3.31
N ARG A 83 -7.21 -0.40 -3.76
CA ARG A 83 -8.20 -1.44 -4.04
C ARG A 83 -8.08 -2.58 -3.02
N LEU A 84 -9.20 -3.11 -2.55
CA LEU A 84 -9.19 -4.24 -1.62
C LEU A 84 -8.77 -5.51 -2.36
N GLU A 85 -7.73 -6.19 -1.88
CA GLU A 85 -7.30 -7.48 -2.43
C GLU A 85 -7.67 -8.64 -1.52
N ARG A 86 -7.59 -8.42 -0.21
CA ARG A 86 -7.96 -9.41 0.81
C ARG A 86 -8.68 -8.74 1.95
N ASP A 87 -9.83 -9.31 2.30
CA ASP A 87 -10.53 -8.92 3.52
C ASP A 87 -9.89 -9.52 4.78
N ALA A 88 -10.22 -8.98 5.95
CA ALA A 88 -9.67 -9.39 7.24
C ALA A 88 -10.13 -10.80 7.68
#